data_AF-A0A1Q6EGR8-F1
#
_entry.id   AF-A0A1Q6EGR8-F1
#
_cell.length_a   1.000
_cell.length_b   1.000
_cell.length_c   1.000
_cell.angle_alpha   90.00
_cell.angle_beta   90.00
_cell.angle_gamma   90.00
#
_symmetry.space_group_name_H-M   'P 1'
#
loop_
_entity.id
_entity.type
_entity.pdbx_description
1 polymer ?
#
loop_
_entity_poly.entity_id
_entity_poly.type
_entity_poly.pdbx_seq_one_letter_code
_entity_poly.pdbx_strand_id
1 'polypeptide(L)'
;MKKKFMLAAVAIVAAASITLASCSKNPCDKAIDMVKDATEQVKKAKSMEEIDNIGRELESKFDKMEAEYKDVKPTEAQQQEMTKAYEELGEAVEQARAKFY
;
A
#
# COMPACT_ATOMS: atom_id res chain seq x y z
N MET A 1 22.22 8.41 4.44
CA MET A 1 21.04 9.22 4.80
C MET A 1 19.90 8.93 3.83
N LYS A 2 18.92 8.09 4.20
CA LYS A 2 17.53 8.10 3.68
C LYS A 2 16.59 7.47 4.72
N LYS A 3 16.32 8.22 5.80
CA LYS A 3 15.23 7.94 6.76
C LYS A 3 13.90 8.33 6.10
N LYS A 4 13.37 7.50 5.20
CA LYS A 4 12.07 7.78 4.54
C LYS A 4 10.98 6.75 4.78
N PHE A 5 11.23 5.71 5.58
CA PHE A 5 10.16 4.85 6.11
C PHE A 5 9.44 5.52 7.28
N MET A 6 9.01 6.77 7.10
CA MET A 6 8.12 7.45 8.03
C MET A 6 6.76 7.50 7.36
N LEU A 7 6.02 6.38 7.43
CA LEU A 7 4.60 6.28 7.09
C LEU A 7 3.83 7.15 8.09
N ALA A 8 3.84 8.45 7.84
CA ALA A 8 3.14 9.43 8.64
C ALA A 8 1.70 9.56 8.14
N ALA A 9 0.80 9.48 9.12
CA ALA A 9 -0.48 10.16 9.18
C ALA A 9 -1.58 9.69 8.22
N VAL A 10 -2.54 8.96 8.80
CA VAL A 10 -3.93 9.38 8.63
C VAL A 10 -4.57 9.45 10.01
N ALA A 11 -4.65 10.69 10.52
CA ALA A 11 -5.45 11.03 11.67
C ALA A 11 -6.82 11.56 11.18
N ILE A 12 -7.86 11.21 11.95
CA ILE A 12 -9.18 11.85 12.10
C ILE A 12 -10.21 11.68 10.95
N VAL A 13 -11.35 11.01 11.19
CA VAL A 13 -12.64 11.53 11.75
C VAL A 13 -13.74 10.49 11.49
N ALA A 14 -14.58 10.32 12.51
CA ALA A 14 -15.74 9.45 12.60
C ALA A 14 -16.91 9.71 11.64
N ALA A 15 -17.73 8.66 11.55
CA ALA A 15 -19.16 8.61 11.22
C ALA A 15 -19.58 8.77 9.75
N ALA A 16 -19.87 7.63 9.10
CA ALA A 16 -21.25 7.23 8.78
C ALA A 16 -21.26 5.85 8.09
N SER A 17 -22.26 5.04 8.42
CA SER A 17 -22.55 3.69 7.93
C SER A 17 -22.63 3.60 6.40
N ILE A 18 -21.88 2.66 5.79
CA ILE A 18 -21.94 2.37 4.35
C ILE A 18 -22.42 0.94 4.14
N THR A 19 -23.50 0.81 3.37
CA THR A 19 -23.91 -0.42 2.72
C THR A 19 -22.85 -0.83 1.69
N LEU A 20 -22.18 -1.94 2.01
CA LEU A 20 -21.21 -2.62 1.15
C LEU A 20 -21.96 -3.34 0.02
N ALA A 21 -21.86 -2.83 -1.20
CA ALA A 21 -22.16 -3.59 -2.41
C ALA A 21 -20.99 -3.44 -3.39
N SER A 22 -20.28 -4.55 -3.54
CA SER A 22 -19.10 -4.79 -4.38
C SER A 22 -19.31 -4.36 -5.83
N CYS A 23 -18.44 -3.46 -6.31
CA CYS A 23 -17.90 -3.30 -7.67
C CYS A 23 -16.89 -2.14 -7.58
N SER A 24 -15.59 -2.46 -7.50
CA SER A 24 -14.51 -1.50 -7.19
C SER A 24 -14.53 -0.26 -8.12
N LYS A 25 -15.03 0.85 -7.58
CA LYS A 25 -14.99 2.19 -8.20
C LYS A 25 -14.34 3.23 -7.30
N ASN A 26 -13.90 2.87 -6.08
CA ASN A 26 -13.27 3.81 -5.17
C ASN A 26 -11.73 3.69 -5.27
N PRO A 27 -10.99 4.80 -5.48
CA PRO A 27 -9.52 4.79 -5.56
C PRO A 27 -8.83 4.20 -4.32
N CYS A 28 -9.47 4.23 -3.15
CA CYS A 28 -8.91 3.62 -1.95
C CYS A 28 -8.80 2.09 -2.06
N ASP A 29 -9.80 1.41 -2.63
CA ASP A 29 -9.76 -0.05 -2.86
C ASP A 29 -8.66 -0.39 -3.88
N LYS A 30 -8.54 0.46 -4.91
CA LYS A 30 -7.48 0.34 -5.92
C LYS A 30 -6.09 0.42 -5.29
N ALA A 31 -5.87 1.33 -4.34
CA ALA A 31 -4.60 1.41 -3.63
C ALA A 31 -4.33 0.18 -2.75
N ILE A 32 -5.35 -0.35 -2.07
CA ILE A 32 -5.22 -1.58 -1.28
C ILE A 32 -4.76 -2.73 -2.19
N ASP A 33 -5.40 -2.88 -3.35
CA ASP A 33 -5.05 -3.90 -4.33
C ASP A 33 -3.63 -3.72 -4.88
N MET A 34 -3.17 -2.49 -5.11
CA MET A 34 -1.79 -2.22 -5.53
C MET A 34 -0.76 -2.67 -4.50
N VAL A 35 -1.03 -2.43 -3.20
CA VAL A 35 -0.14 -2.86 -2.12
C VAL A 35 -0.12 -4.38 -2.03
N LYS A 36 -1.27 -5.04 -2.09
CA LYS A 36 -1.37 -6.51 -2.09
C LYS A 36 -0.64 -7.15 -3.27
N ASP A 37 -0.76 -6.57 -4.46
CA ASP A 37 -0.03 -7.02 -5.65
C ASP A 37 1.49 -6.88 -5.46
N ALA A 38 1.95 -5.73 -4.95
CA ALA A 38 3.37 -5.53 -4.64
C ALA A 38 3.88 -6.54 -3.59
N THR A 39 3.09 -6.85 -2.56
CA THR A 39 3.41 -7.88 -1.57
C THR A 39 3.65 -9.25 -2.23
N GLU A 40 2.77 -9.65 -3.14
CA GLU A 40 2.92 -10.92 -3.87
C GLU A 40 4.12 -10.93 -4.81
N GLN A 41 4.46 -9.79 -5.42
CA GLN A 41 5.67 -9.65 -6.22
C GLN A 41 6.93 -9.77 -5.36
N VAL A 42 6.96 -9.10 -4.19
CA VAL A 42 8.10 -9.14 -3.26
C VAL A 42 8.35 -10.56 -2.77
N LYS A 43 7.30 -11.33 -2.44
CA LYS A 43 7.43 -12.74 -2.03
C LYS A 43 8.11 -13.61 -3.08
N LYS A 44 7.94 -13.27 -4.37
CA LYS A 44 8.46 -13.99 -5.54
C LYS A 44 9.79 -13.41 -6.06
N ALA A 45 10.25 -12.29 -5.53
CA ALA A 45 11.47 -11.63 -5.96
C ALA A 45 12.68 -12.54 -5.76
N LYS A 46 13.58 -12.51 -6.74
CA LYS A 46 14.78 -13.36 -6.87
C LYS A 46 16.07 -12.58 -6.59
N SER A 47 15.98 -11.29 -6.34
CA SER A 47 17.12 -10.46 -5.96
C SER A 47 16.72 -9.26 -5.11
N MET A 48 17.71 -8.67 -4.43
CA MET A 48 17.55 -7.38 -3.74
C MET A 48 17.15 -6.26 -4.70
N GLU A 49 17.67 -6.28 -5.93
CA GLU A 49 17.34 -5.30 -6.97
C GLU A 49 15.87 -5.40 -7.40
N GLU A 50 15.32 -6.61 -7.54
CA GLU A 50 13.90 -6.81 -7.84
C GLU A 50 13.01 -6.27 -6.72
N ILE A 51 13.35 -6.51 -5.45
CA ILE A 51 12.61 -5.97 -4.30
C ILE A 51 12.59 -4.43 -4.35
N ASP A 52 13.75 -3.81 -4.61
CA ASP A 52 13.86 -2.36 -4.68
C ASP A 52 13.09 -1.78 -5.88
N ASN A 53 13.08 -2.47 -7.03
CA ASN A 53 12.32 -2.04 -8.20
C ASN A 53 10.80 -2.12 -7.96
N ILE A 54 10.31 -3.19 -7.32
CA ILE A 54 8.89 -3.31 -6.95
C ILE A 54 8.46 -2.16 -6.04
N GLY A 55 9.29 -1.80 -5.05
CA GLY A 55 9.04 -0.66 -4.17
C GLY A 55 8.93 0.67 -4.92
N ARG A 56 9.84 0.92 -5.88
CA ARG A 56 9.82 2.14 -6.71
C ARG A 56 8.61 2.21 -7.63
N GLU A 57 8.23 1.08 -8.22
CA GLU A 57 7.03 1.01 -9.06
C GLU A 57 5.76 1.29 -8.24
N LEU A 58 5.68 0.75 -7.03
CA LEU A 58 4.57 1.01 -6.11
C LEU A 58 4.49 2.51 -5.76
N GLU A 59 5.61 3.14 -5.39
CA GLU A 59 5.70 4.59 -5.12
C GLU A 59 5.21 5.41 -6.32
N SER A 60 5.69 5.10 -7.53
CA SER A 60 5.26 5.81 -8.74
C SER A 60 3.77 5.64 -9.06
N LYS A 61 3.18 4.47 -8.76
CA LYS A 61 1.74 4.24 -8.91
C LYS A 61 0.94 5.07 -7.90
N PHE A 62 1.41 5.16 -6.66
CA PHE A 62 0.80 5.98 -5.62
C PHE A 62 0.87 7.48 -5.95
N ASP A 63 2.02 7.99 -6.40
CA ASP A 63 2.16 9.40 -6.80
C ASP A 63 1.16 9.80 -7.88
N LYS A 64 0.98 8.93 -8.89
CA LYS A 64 -0.03 9.14 -9.95
C LYS A 64 -1.44 9.13 -9.39
N MET A 65 -1.72 8.21 -8.46
CA MET A 65 -3.04 8.08 -7.86
C MET A 65 -3.36 9.26 -6.93
N GLU A 66 -2.40 9.76 -6.14
CA GLU A 66 -2.58 10.94 -5.31
C GLU A 66 -2.87 12.18 -6.16
N ALA A 67 -2.16 12.34 -7.29
CA ALA A 67 -2.43 13.43 -8.23
C ALA A 67 -3.84 13.34 -8.86
N GLU A 68 -4.33 12.12 -9.13
CA GLU A 68 -5.63 11.88 -9.76
C GLU A 68 -6.80 11.98 -8.76
N TYR A 69 -6.59 11.62 -7.49
CA TYR A 69 -7.64 11.47 -6.48
C TYR A 69 -7.42 12.28 -5.19
N LYS A 70 -6.75 13.44 -5.28
CA LYS A 70 -6.38 14.32 -4.15
C LYS A 70 -7.50 14.69 -3.17
N ASP A 71 -8.76 14.67 -3.63
CA ASP A 71 -9.93 15.09 -2.84
C ASP A 71 -10.67 13.89 -2.20
N VAL A 72 -10.24 12.65 -2.49
CA VAL A 72 -10.87 11.43 -1.97
C VAL A 72 -10.28 11.07 -0.62
N LYS A 73 -11.15 10.87 0.37
CA LYS A 73 -10.77 10.41 1.70
C LYS A 73 -11.14 8.94 1.88
N PRO A 74 -10.21 8.09 2.34
CA PRO A 74 -10.51 6.70 2.67
C PRO A 74 -11.43 6.62 3.88
N THR A 75 -12.36 5.67 3.85
CA THR A 75 -13.17 5.29 5.01
C THR A 75 -12.28 4.67 6.10
N GLU A 76 -12.78 4.57 7.34
CA GLU A 76 -12.04 3.91 8.42
C GLU A 76 -11.71 2.44 8.08
N ALA A 77 -12.65 1.71 7.48
CA ALA A 77 -12.42 0.34 7.04
C ALA A 77 -11.30 0.26 5.99
N GLN A 78 -11.32 1.15 5.00
CA GLN A 78 -10.26 1.22 3.98
C GLN A 78 -8.92 1.65 4.58
N GLN A 79 -8.90 2.55 5.56
CA GLN A 79 -7.66 2.90 6.28
C GLN A 79 -7.10 1.69 7.02
N GLN A 80 -7.94 0.94 7.73
CA GLN A 80 -7.51 -0.28 8.43
C GLN A 80 -7.00 -1.34 7.45
N GLU A 81 -7.69 -1.54 6.32
CA GLU A 81 -7.22 -2.46 5.28
C GLU A 81 -5.92 -2.00 4.64
N MET A 82 -5.76 -0.70 4.39
CA MET A 82 -4.52 -0.13 3.89
C MET A 82 -3.36 -0.37 4.86
N THR A 83 -3.56 -0.10 6.16
CA THR A 83 -2.57 -0.33 7.20
C THR A 83 -2.14 -1.79 7.22
N LYS A 84 -3.10 -2.72 7.24
CA LYS A 84 -2.79 -4.17 7.19
C LYS A 84 -2.02 -4.55 5.94
N ALA A 85 -2.42 -4.04 4.77
CA ALA A 85 -1.72 -4.32 3.52
C ALA A 85 -0.27 -3.83 3.55
N TYR A 86 0.00 -2.65 4.12
CA TYR A 86 1.36 -2.13 4.28
C TYR A 86 2.18 -2.89 5.32
N GLU A 87 1.58 -3.34 6.43
CA GLU A 87 2.22 -4.23 7.40
C GLU A 87 2.65 -5.54 6.73
N GLU A 88 1.75 -6.18 5.98
CA GLU A 88 2.05 -7.40 5.22
C GLU A 88 3.16 -7.19 4.18
N LEU A 89 3.17 -6.04 3.49
CA LEU A 89 4.25 -5.68 2.57
C LEU A 89 5.58 -5.54 3.30
N GLY A 90 5.59 -4.88 4.47
CA GLY A 90 6.77 -4.72 5.31
C GLY A 90 7.37 -6.07 5.71
N GLU A 91 6.54 -6.96 6.26
CA GLU A 91 6.96 -8.32 6.62
C GLU A 91 7.48 -9.10 5.40
N ALA A 92 6.79 -9.00 4.25
CA ALA A 92 7.23 -9.66 3.02
C ALA A 92 8.59 -9.14 2.54
N VAL A 93 8.84 -7.83 2.64
CA VAL A 93 10.14 -7.22 2.30
C VAL A 93 11.23 -7.71 3.25
N GLU A 94 10.98 -7.72 4.55
CA GLU A 94 11.96 -8.23 5.53
C GLU A 94 12.31 -9.70 5.26
N GLN A 95 11.30 -10.55 5.07
CA GLN A 95 11.48 -11.97 4.77
C GLN A 95 12.18 -12.19 3.41
N ALA A 96 11.83 -11.41 2.39
CA ALA A 96 12.45 -11.54 1.07
C ALA A 96 13.92 -11.10 1.12
N ARG A 97 14.22 -9.98 1.80
CA ARG A 97 15.60 -9.50 1.98
C ARG A 97 16.45 -10.49 2.77
N ALA A 98 15.90 -11.10 3.81
CA ALA A 98 16.61 -12.12 4.60
C ALA A 98 17.07 -13.35 3.78
N LYS A 99 16.48 -13.61 2.61
CA LYS A 99 16.94 -14.69 1.69
C LYS A 99 18.25 -14.36 0.98
N PHE A 100 18.65 -13.09 0.96
CA PHE A 100 19.81 -12.58 0.21
C PHE A 100 20.96 -12.11 1.11
N TYR A 101 20.85 -12.30 2.43
CA TYR A 101 21.89 -12.08 3.43
C TYR A 101 22.40 -13.42 3.97
#